data_AF-A0A2H3E7V2-F1
#
_entry.id   AF-A0A2H3E7V2-F1
#
_cell.length_a   1.000
_cell.length_b   1.000
_cell.length_c   1.000
_cell.angle_alpha   90.00
_cell.angle_beta   90.00
_cell.angle_gamma   90.00
#
_symmetry.space_group_name_H-M   'P 1'
#
loop_
_entity.id
_entity.type
_entity.pdbx_description
1 polymer ?
#
loop_
_entity_poly.entity_id
_entity_poly.type
_entity_poly.pdbx_seq_one_letter_code
_entity_poly.pdbx_strand_id
1 'polypeptide(L)'
;MPIPCNTFSQQYRWTSNVLAAPEEIEYRREISNARVEVSRYEHELMRLAQIMSKLDAERAAMETFIQQKESFLSPIRSMPTEILELIFECAVDLDVACTMSTFREALSVHRISLVCSRWRDIATSMPGLW
;
A
#
# COMPACT_ATOMS: atom_id res chain seq x y z
N MET A 1 -67.55 -58.08 -14.56
CA MET A 1 -66.54 -58.91 -15.25
C MET A 1 -65.17 -58.27 -15.07
N PRO A 2 -64.11 -59.05 -14.75
CA PRO A 2 -62.77 -58.52 -14.42
C PRO A 2 -61.75 -58.77 -15.54
N ILE A 3 -60.93 -57.78 -15.92
CA ILE A 3 -59.65 -57.97 -16.64
C ILE A 3 -58.79 -56.69 -16.43
N PRO A 4 -57.44 -56.74 -16.41
CA PRO A 4 -56.53 -57.48 -15.54
C PRO A 4 -55.57 -56.54 -14.77
N CYS A 5 -54.85 -57.11 -13.80
CA CYS A 5 -53.61 -56.58 -13.26
C CYS A 5 -52.72 -56.02 -14.37
N ASN A 6 -52.23 -54.78 -14.20
CA ASN A 6 -50.98 -54.39 -14.82
C ASN A 6 -49.97 -53.97 -13.75
N THR A 7 -49.02 -54.87 -13.62
CA THR A 7 -47.76 -54.83 -12.92
C THR A 7 -47.02 -53.54 -13.25
N PHE A 8 -46.90 -52.63 -12.30
CA PHE A 8 -45.82 -51.64 -12.34
C PHE A 8 -45.21 -51.48 -10.96
N SER A 9 -44.66 -52.61 -10.49
CA SER A 9 -43.61 -52.61 -9.47
C SER A 9 -42.35 -52.00 -10.07
N GLN A 10 -42.33 -50.68 -10.22
CA GLN A 10 -41.07 -49.95 -10.31
C GLN A 10 -40.74 -49.39 -8.94
N GLN A 11 -40.26 -50.34 -8.14
CA GLN A 11 -39.19 -50.22 -7.17
C GLN A 11 -38.42 -48.91 -7.33
N TYR A 12 -38.86 -47.86 -6.64
CA TYR A 12 -38.02 -46.75 -6.25
C TYR A 12 -36.97 -47.30 -5.28
N ARG A 13 -35.93 -47.92 -5.85
CA ARG A 13 -34.75 -48.37 -5.14
C ARG A 13 -33.92 -47.13 -4.84
N TRP A 14 -34.28 -46.43 -3.76
CA TRP A 14 -33.33 -45.59 -3.05
C TRP A 14 -32.27 -46.53 -2.49
N THR A 15 -31.23 -46.86 -3.28
CA THR A 15 -30.02 -47.41 -2.69
C THR A 15 -29.42 -46.28 -1.88
N SER A 16 -29.83 -46.21 -0.62
CA SER A 16 -29.09 -45.49 0.39
C SER A 16 -27.68 -46.10 0.36
N ASN A 17 -26.71 -45.37 -0.20
CA ASN A 17 -25.29 -45.68 -0.05
C ASN A 17 -24.93 -45.42 1.42
N VAL A 18 -25.49 -46.23 2.31
CA VAL A 18 -25.11 -46.28 3.71
C VAL A 18 -23.72 -46.89 3.73
N LEU A 19 -22.72 -46.04 3.95
CA LEU A 19 -21.35 -46.46 4.21
C LEU A 19 -21.36 -47.54 5.29
N ALA A 20 -20.58 -48.59 5.08
CA ALA A 20 -20.42 -49.59 6.13
C ALA A 20 -19.84 -48.91 7.38
N ALA A 21 -20.34 -49.24 8.57
CA ALA A 21 -19.88 -48.66 9.83
C ALA A 21 -18.33 -48.56 9.99
N PRO A 22 -17.51 -49.56 9.59
CA PRO A 22 -16.05 -49.42 9.63
C PRO A 22 -15.49 -48.37 8.67
N GLU A 23 -16.07 -48.21 7.47
CA GLU A 23 -15.66 -47.19 6.49
C GLU A 23 -16.01 -45.78 7.01
N GLU A 24 -17.18 -45.64 7.63
CA GLU A 24 -17.62 -44.36 8.21
C GLU A 24 -16.72 -43.88 9.36
N ILE A 25 -16.20 -44.81 10.18
CA ILE A 25 -15.23 -44.51 11.23
C ILE A 25 -13.90 -44.04 10.63
N GLU A 26 -13.44 -44.71 9.57
CA GLU A 26 -12.21 -44.34 8.87
C GLU A 26 -12.30 -42.93 8.30
N TYR A 27 -13.35 -42.63 7.54
CA TYR A 27 -13.56 -41.29 6.99
C TYR A 27 -13.67 -40.22 8.06
N ARG A 28 -14.33 -40.50 9.19
CA ARG A 28 -14.38 -39.56 10.32
C ARG A 28 -12.99 -39.29 10.89
N ARG A 29 -12.14 -40.31 11.00
CA ARG A 29 -10.76 -40.16 11.46
C ARG A 29 -9.94 -39.32 10.48
N GLU A 30 -10.04 -39.60 9.18
CA GLU A 30 -9.37 -38.82 8.15
C GLU A 30 -9.78 -37.34 8.19
N ILE A 31 -11.10 -37.07 8.29
CA ILE A 31 -11.63 -35.71 8.41
C ILE A 31 -11.12 -35.04 9.69
N SER A 32 -11.09 -35.75 10.81
CA SER A 32 -10.56 -35.22 12.07
C SER A 32 -9.08 -34.83 11.94
N ASN A 33 -8.26 -35.69 11.33
CA ASN A 33 -6.85 -35.41 11.10
C ASN A 33 -6.67 -34.21 10.15
N ALA A 34 -7.44 -34.15 9.07
CA ALA A 34 -7.41 -33.02 8.15
C ALA A 34 -7.79 -31.71 8.83
N ARG A 35 -8.77 -31.71 9.76
CA ARG A 35 -9.13 -30.52 10.55
C ARG A 35 -7.99 -30.05 11.45
N VAL A 36 -7.27 -30.97 12.09
CA VAL A 36 -6.09 -30.63 12.91
C VAL A 36 -5.02 -29.96 12.04
N GLU A 37 -4.77 -30.49 10.85
CA GLU A 37 -3.81 -29.90 9.91
C GLU A 37 -4.26 -28.52 9.41
N VAL A 38 -5.53 -28.33 9.09
CA VAL A 38 -6.07 -27.01 8.73
C VAL A 38 -5.83 -26.02 9.85
N SER A 39 -6.16 -26.38 11.10
CA SER A 39 -5.89 -25.51 12.24
C SER A 39 -4.39 -25.21 12.37
N ARG A 40 -3.49 -26.18 12.18
CA ARG A 40 -2.04 -25.95 12.17
C ARG A 40 -1.64 -24.91 11.13
N TYR A 41 -2.17 -25.02 9.91
CA TYR A 41 -1.89 -24.07 8.84
C TYR A 41 -2.43 -22.66 9.13
N GLU A 42 -3.62 -22.54 9.71
CA GLU A 42 -4.18 -21.24 10.13
C GLU A 42 -3.27 -20.54 11.15
N HIS A 43 -2.72 -21.28 12.11
CA HIS A 43 -1.78 -20.71 13.09
C HIS A 43 -0.49 -20.21 12.43
N GLU A 44 0.10 -20.99 11.52
CA GLU A 44 1.31 -20.55 10.79
C GLU A 44 1.02 -19.36 9.87
N LEU A 45 -0.14 -19.33 9.20
CA LEU A 45 -0.56 -18.18 8.40
C LEU A 45 -0.67 -16.91 9.26
N MET A 46 -1.29 -17.00 10.43
CA MET A 46 -1.35 -15.88 11.37
C MET A 46 0.04 -15.42 11.82
N ARG A 47 0.92 -16.37 12.16
CA ARG A 47 2.30 -16.07 12.57
C ARG A 47 3.09 -15.37 11.47
N LEU A 48 3.01 -15.88 10.24
CA LEU A 48 3.69 -15.30 9.09
C LEU A 48 3.14 -13.93 8.74
N ALA A 49 1.82 -13.73 8.81
CA ALA A 49 1.19 -12.42 8.60
C ALA A 49 1.67 -11.39 9.63
N GLN A 50 1.83 -11.77 10.90
CA GLN A 50 2.39 -10.90 11.94
C GLN A 50 3.85 -10.52 11.64
N ILE A 51 4.67 -11.50 11.23
CA ILE A 51 6.07 -11.25 10.85
C ILE A 51 6.14 -10.29 9.65
N MET A 52 5.31 -10.52 8.64
CA MET A 52 5.24 -9.68 7.45
C MET A 52 4.84 -8.25 7.80
N SER A 53 3.79 -8.07 8.61
CA SER A 53 3.37 -6.75 9.08
C SER A 53 4.45 -6.03 9.87
N LYS A 54 5.21 -6.74 10.72
CA LYS A 54 6.35 -6.15 11.45
C LYS A 54 7.44 -5.68 10.48
N LEU A 55 7.83 -6.53 9.54
CA LEU A 55 8.88 -6.20 8.57
C LEU A 55 8.46 -5.05 7.65
N ASP A 56 7.19 -4.98 7.24
CA ASP A 56 6.66 -3.86 6.46
C ASP A 56 6.72 -2.54 7.23
N ALA A 57 6.40 -2.56 8.54
CA ALA A 57 6.53 -1.39 9.39
C ALA A 57 8.00 -0.94 9.54
N GLU A 58 8.92 -1.87 9.74
CA GLU A 58 10.36 -1.59 9.81
C GLU A 58 10.90 -1.06 8.48
N ARG A 59 10.50 -1.64 7.34
CA ARG A 59 10.83 -1.17 5.99
C ARG A 59 10.35 0.26 5.79
N ALA A 60 9.08 0.54 6.07
CA ALA A 60 8.52 1.89 5.94
C ALA A 60 9.27 2.91 6.80
N ALA A 61 9.61 2.55 8.04
CA ALA A 61 10.42 3.41 8.91
C ALA A 61 11.81 3.70 8.30
N MET A 62 12.48 2.70 7.73
CA MET A 62 13.77 2.90 7.08
C MET A 62 13.68 3.73 5.80
N GLU A 63 12.64 3.55 4.99
CA GLU A 63 12.39 4.38 3.81
C GLU A 63 12.20 5.85 4.19
N THR A 64 11.43 6.13 5.25
CA THR A 64 11.28 7.51 5.74
C THR A 64 12.61 8.09 6.24
N PHE A 65 13.43 7.29 6.93
CA PHE A 65 14.75 7.71 7.37
C PHE A 65 15.67 8.04 6.20
N ILE A 66 15.73 7.17 5.18
CA ILE A 66 16.52 7.38 3.96
C ILE A 66 16.07 8.66 3.27
N GLN A 67 14.77 8.82 3.02
CA GLN A 67 14.22 10.02 2.36
C GLN A 67 14.58 11.30 3.13
N GLN A 68 14.51 11.26 4.47
CA GLN A 68 14.95 12.39 5.28
C GLN A 68 16.44 12.68 5.05
N LYS A 69 17.33 11.67 5.12
CA LYS A 69 18.78 11.87 4.90
C LYS A 69 19.12 12.33 3.49
N GLU A 70 18.52 11.75 2.47
CA GLU A 70 18.69 12.17 1.08
C GLU A 70 18.25 13.61 0.88
N SER A 71 17.15 14.02 1.54
CA SER A 71 16.76 15.42 1.51
C SER A 71 17.90 16.31 2.05
N PHE A 72 18.62 15.92 3.12
CA PHE A 72 19.77 16.68 3.68
C PHE A 72 20.92 16.82 2.70
N LEU A 73 21.11 15.80 1.86
CA LEU A 73 22.12 15.78 0.82
C LEU A 73 21.66 16.41 -0.49
N SER A 74 20.40 16.89 -0.57
CA SER A 74 19.88 17.55 -1.76
C SER A 74 20.83 18.68 -2.18
N PRO A 75 21.24 18.74 -3.47
CA PRO A 75 22.16 19.76 -3.97
C PRO A 75 21.73 21.18 -3.61
N ILE A 76 20.43 21.43 -3.52
CA ILE A 76 19.84 22.71 -3.10
C ILE A 76 20.31 23.15 -1.70
N ARG A 77 20.55 22.22 -0.77
CA ARG A 77 21.06 22.54 0.58
C ARG A 77 22.56 22.73 0.64
N SER A 78 23.30 22.10 -0.29
CA SER A 78 24.76 22.24 -0.38
C SER A 78 25.22 23.35 -1.33
N MET A 79 24.28 23.99 -2.03
CA MET A 79 24.57 25.07 -2.98
C MET A 79 25.13 26.30 -2.25
N PRO A 80 26.13 27.02 -2.79
CA PRO A 80 26.56 28.29 -2.23
C PRO A 80 25.43 29.31 -2.19
N THR A 81 25.48 30.25 -1.25
CA THR A 81 24.41 31.24 -1.06
C THR A 81 24.27 32.14 -2.28
N GLU A 82 25.40 32.50 -2.90
CA GLU A 82 25.48 33.36 -4.08
C GLU A 82 24.70 32.76 -5.27
N ILE A 83 24.76 31.44 -5.43
CA ILE A 83 24.03 30.75 -6.50
C ILE A 83 22.53 30.72 -6.20
N LEU A 84 22.13 30.57 -4.93
CA LEU A 84 20.72 30.63 -4.54
C LEU A 84 20.13 32.03 -4.75
N GLU A 85 20.89 33.08 -4.43
CA GLU A 85 20.51 34.48 -4.66
C GLU A 85 20.28 34.74 -6.17
N LEU A 86 21.22 34.31 -7.03
CA LEU A 86 21.08 34.43 -8.48
C LEU A 86 19.86 33.68 -9.03
N ILE A 87 19.55 32.50 -8.49
CA ILE A 87 18.35 31.76 -8.86
C ILE A 87 17.09 32.53 -8.46
N PHE A 88 17.06 33.14 -7.28
CA PHE A 88 15.92 33.93 -6.81
C PHE A 88 15.70 35.17 -7.67
N GLU A 89 16.76 35.91 -8.00
CA GLU A 89 16.69 37.06 -8.91
C GLU A 89 16.17 36.65 -10.29
N CYS A 90 16.76 35.62 -10.90
CA CYS A 90 16.31 35.12 -12.20
C CYS A 90 14.84 34.66 -12.19
N ALA A 91 14.40 34.06 -11.08
CA ALA A 91 13.02 33.58 -10.94
C ALA A 91 12.01 34.73 -10.85
N VAL A 92 12.35 35.82 -10.17
CA VAL A 92 11.53 37.04 -10.10
C VAL A 92 11.50 37.75 -11.45
N ASP A 93 12.65 37.92 -12.10
CA ASP A 93 12.73 38.58 -13.40
C ASP A 93 11.95 37.83 -14.50
N LEU A 94 11.95 36.49 -14.44
CA LEU A 94 11.21 35.65 -15.38
C LEU A 94 9.68 35.79 -15.21
N ASP A 95 9.20 36.03 -13.99
CA ASP A 95 7.79 36.30 -13.68
C ASP A 95 7.35 37.66 -14.27
N VAL A 96 8.24 38.66 -14.24
CA VAL A 96 7.99 39.98 -14.84
C VAL A 96 7.97 39.91 -16.38
N ALA A 97 8.81 39.08 -16.99
CA ALA A 97 8.93 38.96 -18.44
C ALA A 97 7.85 38.09 -19.10
N CYS A 98 7.32 37.08 -18.40
CA CYS A 98 6.33 36.15 -18.94
C CYS A 98 4.88 36.63 -18.72
N THR A 99 4.41 37.57 -19.53
CA THR A 99 3.00 38.06 -19.48
C THR A 99 1.93 37.02 -19.86
N MET A 100 2.31 35.81 -20.30
CA MET A 100 1.42 34.83 -20.93
C MET A 100 1.58 33.42 -20.35
N SER A 101 1.14 33.16 -19.12
CA SER A 101 0.52 31.86 -18.81
C SER A 101 -0.28 31.90 -17.51
N THR A 102 -1.20 30.96 -17.40
CA THR A 102 -1.97 30.59 -16.20
C THR A 102 -1.10 30.17 -15.00
N PHE A 103 0.24 30.16 -15.14
CA PHE A 103 1.24 29.99 -14.10
C PHE A 103 1.54 31.31 -13.36
N ARG A 104 0.56 32.21 -13.24
CA ARG A 104 0.66 33.48 -12.51
C ARG A 104 0.57 33.28 -10.99
N GLU A 105 1.15 32.20 -10.49
CA GLU A 105 1.52 32.09 -9.10
C GLU A 105 2.99 32.45 -9.02
N ALA A 106 3.27 33.75 -9.21
CA ALA A 106 4.57 34.37 -9.02
C ALA A 106 5.32 33.65 -7.89
N LEU A 107 6.58 33.30 -8.14
CA LEU A 107 7.51 32.82 -7.11
C LEU A 107 7.73 33.97 -6.11
N SER A 108 6.74 34.23 -5.27
CA SER A 108 6.81 35.24 -4.24
C SER A 108 7.81 34.79 -3.19
N VAL A 109 8.41 35.75 -2.49
CA VAL A 109 9.29 35.49 -1.33
C VAL A 109 8.66 34.49 -0.37
N HIS A 110 7.33 34.55 -0.21
CA HIS A 110 6.58 33.60 0.59
C HIS A 110 6.72 32.16 0.10
N ARG A 111 6.65 31.90 -1.21
CA ARG A 111 6.81 30.54 -1.76
C ARG A 111 8.24 30.03 -1.65
N ILE A 112 9.22 30.89 -1.96
CA ILE A 112 10.65 30.56 -1.83
C ILE A 112 10.99 30.22 -0.37
N SER A 113 10.43 30.97 0.57
CA SER A 113 10.61 30.77 2.01
C SER A 113 10.03 29.46 2.54
N LEU A 114 9.16 28.76 1.80
CA LEU A 114 8.59 27.48 2.23
C LEU A 114 9.53 26.29 2.01
N VAL A 115 10.61 26.44 1.24
CA VAL A 115 11.49 25.32 0.86
C VAL A 115 12.31 24.81 2.05
N CYS A 116 13.03 25.69 2.75
CA CYS A 116 13.74 25.37 3.98
C CYS A 116 14.09 26.64 4.78
N SER A 117 14.57 26.49 6.02
CA SER A 117 15.01 27.62 6.85
C SER A 117 16.07 28.47 6.16
N ARG A 118 17.08 27.84 5.56
CA ARG A 118 18.15 28.55 4.84
C ARG A 118 17.62 29.41 3.68
N TRP A 119 16.68 28.89 2.89
CA TRP A 119 16.07 29.64 1.79
C TRP A 119 15.26 30.82 2.29
N ARG A 120 14.54 30.64 3.41
CA ARG A 120 13.83 31.72 4.10
C ARG A 120 14.78 32.81 4.57
N ASP A 121 15.87 32.44 5.24
CA ASP A 121 16.85 33.39 5.76
C ASP A 121 17.44 34.23 4.61
N ILE A 122 17.88 33.57 3.54
CA ILE A 122 18.41 34.25 2.34
C ILE A 122 17.34 35.16 1.72
N ALA A 123 16.14 34.64 1.43
CA ALA A 123 15.08 35.42 0.80
C ALA A 123 14.62 36.62 1.63
N THR A 124 14.61 36.52 2.97
CA THR A 124 14.32 37.66 3.86
C THR A 124 15.44 38.69 3.89
N SER A 125 16.69 38.28 3.65
CA SER A 125 17.84 39.17 3.60
C SER A 125 18.02 39.90 2.27
N MET A 126 17.32 39.46 1.21
CA MET A 126 17.34 40.06 -0.12
C MET A 126 16.19 41.07 -0.29
N PRO A 127 16.44 42.39 -0.26
CA PRO A 127 15.39 43.39 -0.40
C PRO A 127 14.76 43.39 -1.79
N GLY A 128 15.51 43.00 -2.83
CA GLY A 128 15.06 42.99 -4.22
C GLY A 128 13.98 41.96 -4.55
N LEU A 129 13.64 41.08 -3.61
CA LEU A 129 12.57 40.09 -3.78
C LEU A 129 11.21 40.54 -3.23
N TRP A 130 11.16 41.61 -2.43
CA TRP A 130 9.94 42.18 -1.82
C TRP A 130 9.39 43.35 -2.64
#